data_AF-Q9AL19-F1
#
_entry.id   AF-Q9AL19-F1
#
_cell.length_a   1.000
_cell.length_b   1.000
_cell.length_c   1.000
_cell.angle_alpha   90.00
_cell.angle_beta   90.00
_cell.angle_gamma   90.00
#
_symmetry.space_group_name_H-M   'P 1'
#
loop_
_entity.id
_entity.type
_entity.pdbx_description
1 polymer ?
#
loop_
_entity_poly.entity_id
_entity_poly.type
_entity_poly.pdbx_seq_one_letter_code
_entity_poly.pdbx_strand_id
1 'polypeptide(L)'
;MAVTYEKTFEIEIINELSASVYNRVLNYVLNHELDTKNTRLLEVNLLNQLEVAQEVDLFQQPFEELQAIHEYWRSMNQYSKQILTKEKVA
;
A
#
# COMPACT_ATOMS: atom_id res chain seq x y z
N MET A 1 -0.12 -8.02 25.22
CA MET A 1 1.22 -7.59 24.76
C MET A 1 1.32 -6.10 25.05
N ALA A 2 2.33 -5.63 25.79
CA ALA A 2 2.48 -4.19 26.03
C ALA A 2 2.93 -3.50 24.73
N VAL A 3 2.22 -2.47 24.30
CA VAL A 3 2.61 -1.68 23.13
C VAL A 3 3.70 -0.70 23.58
N THR A 4 4.89 -0.82 22.99
CA THR A 4 6.00 0.10 23.25
C THR A 4 5.85 1.36 22.40
N TYR A 5 6.47 2.47 22.81
CA TYR A 5 6.52 3.69 22.01
C TYR A 5 7.06 3.43 20.60
N GLU A 6 8.14 2.64 20.48
CA GLU A 6 8.75 2.26 19.21
C GLU A 6 7.78 1.52 18.29
N LYS A 7 7.01 0.56 18.83
CA LYS A 7 5.96 -0.13 18.07
C LYS A 7 4.88 0.83 17.60
N THR A 8 4.39 1.72 18.48
CA THR A 8 3.34 2.69 18.11
C THR A 8 3.83 3.64 17.02
N PHE A 9 5.06 4.14 17.14
CA PHE A 9 5.67 5.03 16.16
C PHE A 9 5.80 4.33 14.79
N GLU A 10 6.29 3.09 14.75
CA GLU A 10 6.41 2.34 13.50
C GLU A 10 5.04 2.11 12.83
N ILE A 11 4.01 1.79 13.62
CA ILE A 11 2.62 1.63 13.14
C ILE A 11 2.09 2.94 12.54
N GLU A 12 2.35 4.09 13.17
CA GLU A 12 1.95 5.40 12.66
C GLU A 12 2.54 5.66 11.27
N ILE A 13 3.85 5.45 11.11
CA ILE A 13 4.55 5.63 9.83
C ILE A 13 4.01 4.68 8.75
N ILE A 14 3.74 3.42 9.10
CA ILE A 14 3.14 2.43 8.18
C ILE A 14 1.75 2.89 7.73
N ASN A 15 0.90 3.35 8.64
CA ASN A 15 -0.45 3.81 8.33
C ASN A 15 -0.45 5.03 7.39
N GLU A 16 0.40 6.02 7.64
CA GLU A 16 0.52 7.18 6.75
C GLU A 16 1.04 6.81 5.35
N LEU A 17 2.09 5.99 5.28
CA LEU A 17 2.67 5.57 4.00
C LEU A 17 1.70 4.71 3.20
N SER A 18 1.09 3.70 3.84
CA SER A 18 0.14 2.79 3.21
C SER A 18 -1.08 3.52 2.64
N ALA A 19 -1.64 4.48 3.39
CA ALA A 19 -2.71 5.33 2.91
C ALA A 19 -2.29 6.15 1.67
N SER A 20 -1.08 6.73 1.68
CA SER A 20 -0.55 7.48 0.53
C SER A 20 -0.39 6.60 -0.72
N VAL A 21 0.13 5.39 -0.56
CA VAL A 21 0.35 4.44 -1.66
C VAL A 21 -0.98 3.92 -2.20
N TYR A 22 -1.87 3.47 -1.32
CA TYR A 22 -3.19 2.97 -1.69
C TYR A 22 -4.01 4.01 -2.43
N ASN A 23 -4.12 5.23 -1.88
CA ASN A 23 -4.88 6.31 -2.51
C ASN A 23 -4.34 6.67 -3.90
N ARG A 24 -3.03 6.56 -4.12
CA ARG A 24 -2.43 6.80 -5.44
C ARG A 24 -2.92 5.79 -6.47
N VAL A 25 -2.90 4.51 -6.13
CA VAL A 25 -3.35 3.43 -7.02
C VAL A 25 -4.86 3.49 -7.21
N LEU A 26 -5.63 3.67 -6.13
CA LEU A 26 -7.08 3.82 -6.19
C LEU A 26 -7.50 4.99 -7.10
N ASN A 27 -6.90 6.17 -6.90
CA ASN A 27 -7.20 7.34 -7.74
C ASN A 27 -6.88 7.08 -9.21
N TYR A 28 -5.82 6.34 -9.51
CA TYR A 28 -5.50 5.99 -10.89
C TYR A 28 -6.56 5.08 -11.50
N VAL A 29 -6.93 4.00 -10.80
CA VAL A 29 -7.95 3.04 -11.23
C VAL A 29 -9.28 3.75 -11.50
N LEU A 30 -9.69 4.66 -10.60
CA LEU A 30 -10.92 5.43 -10.73
C LEU A 30 -10.87 6.45 -11.88
N ASN A 31 -9.77 7.21 -12.01
CA ASN A 31 -9.65 8.26 -13.02
C ASN A 31 -9.52 7.70 -14.45
N HIS A 32 -9.10 6.44 -14.62
CA HIS A 32 -9.02 5.76 -15.91
C HIS A 32 -10.19 4.80 -16.14
N GLU A 33 -11.20 4.81 -15.25
CA GLU A 33 -12.40 3.98 -15.35
C GLU A 33 -12.09 2.48 -15.54
N LEU A 34 -11.02 2.00 -14.91
CA LEU A 34 -10.59 0.60 -15.05
C LEU A 34 -11.61 -0.32 -14.39
N ASP A 35 -11.93 -1.45 -15.04
CA ASP A 35 -12.80 -2.47 -14.46
C ASP A 35 -12.12 -3.13 -13.25
N THR A 36 -12.60 -2.80 -12.05
CA THR A 36 -12.08 -3.31 -10.77
C THR A 36 -12.23 -4.83 -10.62
N LYS A 37 -13.04 -5.49 -11.46
CA LYS A 37 -13.17 -6.95 -11.49
C LYS A 37 -12.15 -7.61 -12.43
N ASN A 38 -11.51 -6.84 -13.30
CA ASN A 38 -10.54 -7.36 -14.26
C ASN A 38 -9.13 -7.42 -13.65
N THR A 39 -8.86 -8.50 -12.92
CA THR A 39 -7.56 -8.76 -12.27
C THR A 39 -6.39 -9.00 -13.23
N ARG A 40 -6.63 -8.97 -14.56
CA ARG A 40 -5.58 -8.98 -15.58
C ARG A 40 -4.98 -7.59 -15.82
N LEU A 41 -5.69 -6.52 -15.44
CA LEU A 41 -5.14 -5.16 -15.47
C LEU A 41 -4.13 -5.01 -14.34
N LEU A 42 -2.93 -4.50 -14.66
CA LEU A 42 -1.82 -4.44 -13.72
C LEU A 42 -2.16 -3.59 -12.49
N GLU A 43 -2.85 -2.47 -12.71
CA GLU A 43 -3.22 -1.47 -11.71
C GLU A 43 -4.31 -2.00 -10.78
N VAL A 44 -5.29 -2.72 -11.33
CA VAL A 44 -6.35 -3.39 -10.55
C VAL A 44 -5.77 -4.55 -9.76
N ASN A 45 -4.86 -5.31 -10.35
CA ASN A 45 -4.15 -6.38 -9.65
C ASN A 45 -3.34 -5.83 -8.48
N LEU A 46 -2.61 -4.72 -8.68
CA LEU A 46 -1.90 -4.05 -7.60
C LEU A 46 -2.87 -3.54 -6.54
N LEU A 47 -3.97 -2.89 -6.92
CA LEU A 47 -4.97 -2.38 -5.97
C LEU A 47 -5.45 -3.51 -5.03
N ASN A 48 -5.82 -4.66 -5.60
CA ASN A 48 -6.26 -5.82 -4.81
C ASN A 48 -5.17 -6.35 -3.87
N GLN A 49 -3.90 -6.36 -4.29
CA GLN A 49 -2.78 -6.73 -3.40
C GLN A 49 -2.62 -5.74 -2.24
N LEU A 50 -2.83 -4.44 -2.49
CA LEU A 50 -2.76 -3.43 -1.45
C LEU A 50 -3.94 -3.52 -0.47
N GLU A 51 -5.16 -3.83 -0.95
CA GLU A 51 -6.32 -4.08 -0.08
C GLU A 51 -6.03 -5.23 0.90
N VAL A 52 -5.56 -6.37 0.39
CA VAL A 52 -5.18 -7.52 1.24
C VAL A 52 -4.08 -7.16 2.24
N ALA A 53 -3.09 -6.36 1.83
CA ALA A 53 -2.01 -5.94 2.72
C ALA A 53 -2.48 -5.02 3.87
N GLN A 54 -3.59 -4.29 3.69
CA GLN A 54 -4.17 -3.43 4.73
C GLN A 54 -5.00 -4.20 5.76
N GLU A 55 -5.37 -5.45 5.51
CA GLU A 55 -6.14 -6.28 6.45
C GLU A 55 -5.32 -6.77 7.66
N VAL A 56 -3.99 -6.59 7.63
CA VAL A 56 -3.09 -7.01 8.70
C VAL A 56 -3.30 -6.14 9.95
N ASP A 57 -3.66 -6.76 11.09
CA ASP A 57 -3.66 -6.09 12.39
C ASP A 57 -2.22 -5.84 12.85
N LEU A 58 -1.74 -4.61 12.62
CA LEU A 58 -0.40 -4.16 12.98
C LEU A 58 -0.13 -4.24 14.49
N PHE A 59 -1.15 -4.12 15.36
CA PHE A 59 -0.93 -4.19 16.80
C PHE A 59 -0.55 -5.59 17.28
N GLN A 60 -0.92 -6.65 16.53
CA GLN A 60 -0.55 -8.03 16.82
C GLN A 60 0.85 -8.42 16.32
N GLN A 61 1.47 -7.61 15.46
CA GLN A 61 2.76 -7.95 14.86
C GLN A 61 3.93 -7.75 15.84
N PRO A 62 4.96 -8.61 15.84
CA PRO A 62 6.23 -8.30 16.51
C PRO A 62 6.92 -7.11 15.83
N PHE A 63 7.88 -6.47 16.51
CA PHE A 63 8.51 -5.25 15.99
C PHE A 63 9.30 -5.51 14.70
N GLU A 64 9.96 -6.66 14.60
CA GLU A 64 10.68 -7.09 13.40
C GLU A 64 9.74 -7.24 12.19
N GLU A 65 8.51 -7.73 12.41
CA GLU A 65 7.51 -7.85 11.35
C GLU A 65 6.94 -6.48 10.95
N LEU A 66 6.78 -5.54 11.90
CA LEU A 66 6.43 -4.15 11.57
C LEU A 66 7.49 -3.52 10.65
N GLN A 67 8.78 -3.75 10.90
CA GLN A 67 9.85 -3.26 10.02
C GLN A 67 9.77 -3.89 8.62
N ALA A 68 9.44 -5.18 8.52
CA ALA A 68 9.23 -5.85 7.24
C ALA A 68 8.02 -5.26 6.49
N ILE A 69 6.91 -5.01 7.18
CA ILE A 69 5.70 -4.38 6.62
C ILE A 69 6.01 -2.95 6.15
N HIS A 70 6.78 -2.17 6.91
CA HIS A 70 7.22 -0.84 6.50
C HIS A 70 8.05 -0.91 5.20
N GLU A 71 8.99 -1.84 5.10
CA GLU A 71 9.80 -2.00 3.88
C GLU A 71 8.97 -2.48 2.67
N TYR A 72 7.96 -3.32 2.91
CA TYR A 72 6.95 -3.66 1.90
C TYR A 72 6.26 -2.39 1.36
N TRP A 73 5.77 -1.52 2.25
CA TRP A 73 5.11 -0.27 1.82
C TRP A 73 6.06 0.71 1.12
N ARG A 74 7.35 0.75 1.50
CA ARG A 74 8.37 1.51 0.75
C ARG A 74 8.56 0.97 -0.66
N SER A 75 8.62 -0.34 -0.80
CA SER A 75 8.72 -1.02 -2.10
C SER A 75 7.48 -0.73 -2.96
N MET A 76 6.27 -0.82 -2.38
CA MET A 76 5.02 -0.48 -3.08
C MET A 76 4.92 1.01 -3.44
N ASN A 77 5.49 1.90 -2.62
CA ASN A 77 5.56 3.32 -2.94
C ASN A 77 6.44 3.59 -4.16
N GLN A 78 7.58 2.92 -4.28
CA GLN A 78 8.45 3.03 -5.45
C GLN A 78 7.79 2.41 -6.68
N TYR A 79 7.26 1.19 -6.55
CA TYR A 79 6.64 0.45 -7.63
C TYR A 79 5.42 1.18 -8.21
N SER A 80 4.49 1.64 -7.35
CA SER A 80 3.32 2.41 -7.79
C SER A 80 3.70 3.68 -8.56
N LYS A 81 4.76 4.40 -8.16
CA LYS A 81 5.23 5.57 -8.92
C LYS A 81 5.76 5.18 -10.30
N GLN A 82 6.46 4.05 -10.42
CA GLN A 82 7.02 3.59 -11.70
C GLN A 82 5.95 3.14 -12.69
N ILE A 83 4.92 2.42 -12.22
CA ILE A 83 3.88 1.92 -13.13
C ILE A 83 2.91 3.03 -13.56
N LEU A 84 2.53 3.92 -12.64
CA LEU A 84 1.48 4.93 -12.87
C LEU A 84 1.97 6.20 -13.56
N THR A 85 3.28 6.36 -13.76
CA THR A 85 3.85 7.52 -14.49
C THR A 85 3.72 7.39 -16.01
N LYS A 86 3.42 6.20 -16.52
CA LYS A 86 3.44 5.92 -17.96
C LYS A 86 2.28 6.54 -18.76
N GLU A 87 1.16 6.89 -18.14
CA GLU A 87 -0.03 7.38 -18.87
C GLU A 87 -0.27 8.89 -18.81
N LYS A 88 0.62 9.70 -18.21
CA LYS A 88 0.49 11.17 -18.27
C LYS A 88 0.88 11.80 -19.62
N VAL A 89 0.86 11.03 -20.72
CA VAL A 89 1.19 11.48 -22.08
C VAL A 89 0.06 11.12 -23.05
N ALA A 90 -1.06 11.84 -22.96
CA ALA A 90 -2.05 12.01 -24.03
C ALA A 90 -2.79 13.34 -23.83
#